data_AF-A0A3N0X1Z3-F1
#
_entry.id   AF-A0A3N0X1Z3-F1
#
_cell.length_a   1.000
_cell.length_b   1.000
_cell.length_c   1.000
_cell.angle_alpha   90.00
_cell.angle_beta   90.00
_cell.angle_gamma   90.00
#
_symmetry.space_group_name_H-M   'P 1'
#
loop_
_entity.id
_entity.type
_entity.pdbx_description
1 polymer ?
#
loop_
_entity_poly.entity_id
_entity_poly.type
_entity_poly.pdbx_seq_one_letter_code
_entity_poly.pdbx_strand_id
1 'polypeptide(L)'
;MMKKLLILLLFSLINCKQKDFKNYTFETIKVSDSASNIKWTNGKIVQLSSEPINDFYLDEKTHIKWANNKFICLRHSNGSDTWTDIILPLDNNNFKIIENALAYDRLNGIVVCETDSANYKLFAENINSGKRLYIGSYWENCSSIFPHYCIDSISIKDKKLYVEWTLPNNIEKSAKKQIKKIRLNL
;
A
#
# COMPACT_ATOMS: atom_id res chain seq x y z
N MET A 1 32.74 0.56 -52.47
CA MET A 1 32.23 -0.51 -51.60
C MET A 1 32.40 -0.09 -50.15
N MET A 2 31.34 0.39 -49.50
CA MET A 2 31.09 0.38 -48.03
C MET A 2 29.84 1.24 -47.77
N LYS A 3 28.72 0.57 -47.48
CA LYS A 3 27.48 1.20 -47.03
C LYS A 3 27.69 1.73 -45.62
N LYS A 4 27.55 3.05 -45.42
CA LYS A 4 27.39 3.63 -44.08
C LYS A 4 25.97 3.30 -43.59
N LEU A 5 25.86 2.28 -42.74
CA LEU A 5 24.66 2.00 -41.96
C LEU A 5 24.86 2.65 -40.59
N LEU A 6 24.38 3.88 -40.42
CA LEU A 6 24.36 4.54 -39.12
C LEU A 6 23.07 4.11 -38.41
N ILE A 7 23.22 3.29 -37.37
CA ILE A 7 22.13 2.77 -36.54
C ILE A 7 21.54 3.95 -35.74
N LEU A 8 20.28 4.27 -35.99
CA LEU A 8 19.50 5.20 -35.16
C LEU A 8 19.29 4.54 -33.78
N LEU A 9 19.99 5.03 -32.75
CA LEU A 9 19.68 4.74 -31.36
C LEU A 9 18.34 5.40 -31.01
N LEU A 10 17.25 4.64 -31.16
CA LEU A 10 15.97 4.93 -30.52
C LEU A 10 16.17 4.81 -29.01
N PHE A 11 16.53 5.91 -28.36
CA PHE A 11 16.30 6.06 -26.93
C PHE A 11 14.79 5.98 -26.73
N SER A 12 14.28 4.81 -26.32
CA SER A 12 12.95 4.71 -25.76
C SER A 12 12.97 5.53 -24.47
N LEU A 13 12.55 6.78 -24.57
CA LEU A 13 12.09 7.56 -23.44
C LEU A 13 11.00 6.70 -22.78
N ILE A 14 11.36 6.02 -21.70
CA ILE A 14 10.40 5.48 -20.76
C ILE A 14 9.72 6.71 -20.18
N ASN A 15 8.69 7.18 -20.89
CA ASN A 15 7.71 8.11 -20.37
C ASN A 15 7.14 7.41 -19.14
N CYS A 16 7.68 7.75 -17.97
CA CYS A 16 7.06 7.44 -16.70
C CYS A 16 5.76 8.23 -16.71
N LYS A 17 4.70 7.67 -17.31
CA LYS A 17 3.37 8.24 -17.29
C LYS A 17 3.04 8.44 -15.82
N GLN A 18 3.07 9.69 -15.35
CA GLN A 18 2.31 10.07 -14.18
C GLN A 18 0.92 9.46 -14.38
N LYS A 19 0.52 8.56 -13.47
CA LYS A 19 -0.81 7.97 -13.51
C LYS A 19 -1.78 9.13 -13.38
N ASP A 20 -2.43 9.48 -14.49
CA ASP A 20 -3.41 10.55 -14.51
C ASP A 20 -4.64 10.05 -13.74
N PHE A 21 -4.75 10.44 -12.47
CA PHE A 21 -5.87 10.09 -11.60
C PHE A 21 -7.10 10.93 -11.88
N LYS A 22 -7.12 11.74 -12.96
CA LYS A 22 -8.20 12.70 -13.26
C LYS A 22 -9.62 12.17 -13.17
N ASN A 23 -9.85 10.90 -13.45
CA ASN A 23 -11.18 10.30 -13.39
C ASN A 23 -11.52 9.69 -12.02
N TYR A 24 -10.52 9.49 -11.17
CA TYR A 24 -10.72 8.92 -9.84
C TYR A 24 -10.88 10.06 -8.83
N THR A 25 -12.04 10.15 -8.23
CA THR A 25 -12.33 11.16 -7.21
C THR A 25 -13.08 10.54 -6.04
N PHE A 26 -13.05 11.24 -4.92
CA PHE A 26 -13.87 10.93 -3.76
C PHE A 26 -14.41 12.22 -3.15
N GLU A 27 -15.55 12.12 -2.48
CA GLU A 27 -16.13 13.17 -1.66
C GLU A 27 -16.53 12.61 -0.30
N THR A 28 -16.28 13.40 0.74
CA THR A 28 -16.65 13.08 2.12
C THR A 28 -18.01 13.72 2.42
N ILE A 29 -18.93 12.93 2.97
CA ILE A 29 -20.27 13.37 3.35
C ILE A 29 -20.39 13.25 4.86
N LYS A 30 -20.36 14.40 5.55
CA LYS A 30 -20.43 14.44 7.02
C LYS A 30 -21.74 13.81 7.52
N VAL A 31 -21.64 12.88 8.47
CA VAL A 31 -22.77 12.23 9.16
C VAL A 31 -22.89 12.74 10.59
N SER A 32 -21.77 12.84 11.30
CA SER A 32 -21.64 13.43 12.63
C SER A 32 -20.31 14.16 12.74
N ASP A 33 -19.96 14.65 13.93
CA ASP A 33 -18.65 15.29 14.15
C ASP A 33 -17.48 14.32 14.01
N SER A 34 -17.67 13.02 14.28
CA SER A 34 -16.61 12.00 14.22
C SER A 34 -16.79 10.98 13.11
N ALA A 35 -17.88 11.05 12.35
CA ALA A 35 -18.23 10.06 11.34
C ALA A 35 -18.62 10.70 10.01
N SER A 36 -18.15 10.13 8.91
CA SER A 36 -18.51 10.55 7.56
C SER A 36 -18.69 9.37 6.64
N ASN A 37 -19.67 9.45 5.76
CA ASN A 37 -19.73 8.58 4.60
C ASN A 37 -18.72 9.04 3.56
N ILE A 38 -18.30 8.11 2.71
CA ILE A 38 -17.45 8.41 1.56
C ILE A 38 -18.16 7.97 0.29
N LYS A 39 -18.15 8.85 -0.71
CA LYS A 39 -18.56 8.51 -2.07
C LYS A 39 -17.35 8.58 -2.98
N TRP A 40 -17.21 7.62 -3.87
CA TRP A 40 -16.06 7.53 -4.78
C TRP A 40 -16.48 7.11 -6.18
N THR A 41 -15.65 7.48 -7.15
CA THR A 41 -15.93 7.20 -8.56
C THR A 41 -14.65 7.08 -9.38
N ASN A 42 -14.74 6.38 -10.49
CA ASN A 42 -13.74 6.37 -11.58
C ASN A 42 -14.23 7.12 -12.84
N GLY A 43 -15.27 7.94 -12.70
CA GLY A 43 -15.97 8.65 -13.78
C GLY A 43 -17.03 7.83 -14.51
N LYS A 44 -17.10 6.51 -14.26
CA LYS A 44 -18.12 5.61 -14.84
C LYS A 44 -19.01 4.97 -13.79
N ILE A 45 -18.40 4.53 -12.70
CA ILE A 45 -19.07 3.90 -11.58
C ILE A 45 -19.02 4.88 -10.42
N VAL A 46 -20.14 5.04 -9.71
CA VAL A 46 -20.24 5.84 -8.49
C VAL A 46 -20.68 4.92 -7.37
N GLN A 47 -19.96 4.95 -6.27
CA GLN A 47 -20.27 4.20 -5.06
C GLN A 47 -20.43 5.18 -3.90
N LEU A 48 -21.31 4.86 -2.97
CA LEU A 48 -21.46 5.52 -1.67
C LEU A 48 -21.30 4.44 -0.60
N SER A 49 -20.48 4.68 0.42
CA SER A 49 -20.20 3.71 1.48
C SER A 49 -21.49 3.16 2.10
N SER A 50 -21.52 1.85 2.33
CA SER A 50 -22.64 1.16 3.00
C SER A 50 -22.79 1.58 4.46
N GLU A 51 -21.71 2.00 5.09
CA GLU A 51 -21.63 2.48 6.47
C GLU A 51 -20.70 3.71 6.56
N PRO A 52 -20.81 4.52 7.63
CA PRO A 52 -19.90 5.64 7.83
C PRO A 52 -18.51 5.17 8.30
N ILE A 53 -17.49 5.90 7.90
CA ILE A 53 -16.13 5.79 8.44
C ILE A 53 -16.07 6.68 9.70
N ASN A 54 -15.73 6.06 10.82
CA ASN A 54 -15.55 6.72 12.12
C ASN A 54 -14.09 7.17 12.31
N ASP A 55 -13.80 7.77 13.46
CA ASP A 55 -12.44 8.06 13.96
C ASP A 55 -11.63 9.05 13.10
N PHE A 56 -12.33 9.97 12.43
CA PHE A 56 -11.73 11.11 11.71
C PHE A 56 -10.76 10.73 10.58
N TYR A 57 -10.83 9.50 10.04
CA TYR A 57 -9.99 9.08 8.90
C TYR A 57 -10.31 9.78 7.56
N LEU A 58 -11.28 10.72 7.55
CA LEU A 58 -11.72 11.45 6.37
C LEU A 58 -11.65 12.96 6.62
N ASP A 59 -10.45 13.49 6.59
CA ASP A 59 -10.15 14.93 6.68
C ASP A 59 -9.23 15.42 5.54
N GLU A 60 -8.71 16.64 5.64
CA GLU A 60 -7.80 17.25 4.67
C GLU A 60 -6.47 16.51 4.46
N LYS A 61 -6.08 15.59 5.36
CA LYS A 61 -4.88 14.75 5.21
C LYS A 61 -5.15 13.55 4.29
N THR A 62 -6.42 13.27 4.00
CA THR A 62 -6.84 12.15 3.16
C THR A 62 -6.60 12.47 1.69
N HIS A 63 -5.86 11.61 1.00
CA HIS A 63 -5.59 11.78 -0.43
C HIS A 63 -5.55 10.44 -1.16
N ILE A 64 -5.76 10.46 -2.48
CA ILE A 64 -5.61 9.26 -3.32
C ILE A 64 -4.13 8.88 -3.36
N LYS A 65 -3.80 7.73 -2.78
CA LYS A 65 -2.46 7.14 -2.83
C LYS A 65 -2.21 6.41 -4.14
N TRP A 66 -3.20 5.62 -4.56
CA TRP A 66 -3.19 4.94 -5.86
C TRP A 66 -4.59 4.51 -6.26
N ALA A 67 -4.78 4.23 -7.54
CA ALA A 67 -5.99 3.65 -8.09
C ALA A 67 -5.66 2.69 -9.25
N ASN A 68 -6.59 1.79 -9.52
CA ASN A 68 -6.65 0.93 -10.70
C ASN A 68 -8.12 0.64 -11.07
N ASN A 69 -8.33 -0.30 -12.00
CA ASN A 69 -9.68 -0.67 -12.46
C ASN A 69 -10.52 -1.45 -11.43
N LYS A 70 -9.95 -1.83 -10.28
CA LYS A 70 -10.64 -2.57 -9.21
C LYS A 70 -10.84 -1.73 -7.96
N PHE A 71 -9.87 -0.89 -7.61
CA PHE A 71 -9.82 -0.19 -6.34
C PHE A 71 -9.32 1.24 -6.49
N ILE A 72 -9.81 2.10 -5.61
CA ILE A 72 -9.15 3.34 -5.19
C ILE A 72 -8.59 3.10 -3.79
N CYS A 73 -7.35 3.51 -3.55
CA CYS A 73 -6.74 3.51 -2.23
C CYS A 73 -6.49 4.94 -1.82
N LEU A 74 -7.14 5.35 -0.73
CA LEU A 74 -6.84 6.58 -0.04
C LEU A 74 -5.81 6.32 1.04
N ARG A 75 -5.04 7.35 1.38
CA ARG A 75 -4.15 7.37 2.53
C ARG A 75 -4.49 8.56 3.40
N HIS A 76 -4.61 8.30 4.69
CA HIS A 76 -4.74 9.27 5.75
C HIS A 76 -3.55 9.13 6.71
N SER A 77 -2.91 10.24 7.06
CA SER A 77 -1.83 10.27 8.05
C SER A 77 -2.45 10.46 9.44
N ASN A 78 -2.18 9.55 10.37
CA ASN A 78 -2.76 9.61 11.71
C ASN A 78 -1.88 10.42 12.69
N GLY A 79 -0.81 11.04 12.20
CA GLY A 79 0.26 11.60 13.04
C GLY A 79 1.30 10.53 13.43
N SER A 80 2.21 10.87 14.34
CA SER A 80 3.24 10.01 14.97
C SER A 80 3.62 8.71 14.22
N ASP A 81 4.10 8.84 12.98
CA ASP A 81 4.59 7.76 12.12
C ASP A 81 3.62 6.58 11.87
N THR A 82 2.31 6.86 11.92
CA THR A 82 1.26 5.89 11.62
C THR A 82 0.35 6.42 10.51
N TRP A 83 -0.22 5.49 9.74
CA TRP A 83 -1.11 5.84 8.65
C TRP A 83 -2.19 4.79 8.46
N THR A 84 -3.31 5.25 7.92
CA THR A 84 -4.43 4.41 7.53
C THR A 84 -4.60 4.49 6.02
N ASP A 85 -4.60 3.34 5.36
CA ASP A 85 -5.02 3.24 3.97
C ASP A 85 -6.48 2.77 3.92
N ILE A 86 -7.32 3.47 3.15
CA ILE A 86 -8.73 3.13 2.96
C ILE A 86 -8.88 2.56 1.55
N ILE A 87 -9.22 1.28 1.43
CA ILE A 87 -9.46 0.64 0.14
C ILE A 87 -10.94 0.74 -0.21
N LEU A 88 -11.21 1.30 -1.38
CA LEU A 88 -12.53 1.55 -1.94
C LEU A 88 -12.69 0.71 -3.21
N PRO A 89 -13.42 -0.42 -3.15
CA PRO A 89 -13.73 -1.25 -4.33
C PRO A 89 -14.63 -0.52 -5.32
N LEU A 90 -14.46 -0.79 -6.61
CA LEU A 90 -15.33 -0.21 -7.64
C LEU A 90 -16.54 -1.10 -7.97
N ASP A 91 -16.56 -2.34 -7.48
CA ASP A 91 -17.61 -3.33 -7.74
C ASP A 91 -18.66 -3.44 -6.61
N ASN A 92 -18.38 -2.86 -5.45
CA ASN A 92 -19.28 -2.83 -4.30
C ASN A 92 -19.04 -1.57 -3.44
N ASN A 93 -19.85 -1.39 -2.41
CA ASN A 93 -19.85 -0.21 -1.54
C ASN A 93 -19.23 -0.43 -0.15
N ASN A 94 -18.58 -1.57 0.09
CA ASN A 94 -17.90 -1.85 1.35
C ASN A 94 -16.44 -1.39 1.25
N PHE A 95 -16.05 -0.43 2.09
CA PHE A 95 -14.65 -0.03 2.20
C PHE A 95 -13.88 -0.97 3.13
N LYS A 96 -12.55 -0.86 3.09
CA LYS A 96 -11.67 -1.56 4.01
C LYS A 96 -10.62 -0.63 4.58
N ILE A 97 -10.51 -0.60 5.90
CA ILE A 97 -9.47 0.11 6.63
C ILE A 97 -8.27 -0.81 6.80
N ILE A 98 -7.08 -0.29 6.46
CA ILE A 98 -5.81 -1.00 6.57
C ILE A 98 -4.80 -0.09 7.25
N GLU A 99 -4.45 -0.42 8.48
CA GLU A 99 -3.46 0.33 9.23
C GLU A 99 -2.04 -0.11 8.85
N ASN A 100 -1.11 0.86 8.82
CA ASN A 100 0.32 0.64 8.67
C ASN A 100 0.68 -0.25 7.47
N ALA A 101 -0.01 -0.04 6.34
CA ALA A 101 0.27 -0.73 5.09
C ALA A 101 1.61 -0.29 4.48
N LEU A 102 2.53 -1.24 4.31
CA LEU A 102 3.92 -1.02 3.90
C LEU A 102 4.15 -1.25 2.40
N ALA A 103 3.52 -2.25 1.80
CA ALA A 103 3.69 -2.55 0.37
C ALA A 103 2.42 -3.13 -0.28
N TYR A 104 2.35 -2.99 -1.60
CA TYR A 104 1.19 -3.38 -2.40
C TYR A 104 1.59 -4.10 -3.68
N ASP A 105 0.92 -5.21 -3.98
CA ASP A 105 0.74 -5.75 -5.32
C ASP A 105 -0.65 -5.36 -5.81
N ARG A 106 -0.73 -4.20 -6.45
CA ARG A 106 -2.01 -3.58 -6.83
C ARG A 106 -2.78 -4.42 -7.87
N LEU A 107 -2.08 -5.22 -8.68
CA LEU A 107 -2.71 -6.03 -9.72
C LEU A 107 -3.35 -7.29 -9.12
N ASN A 108 -2.63 -7.94 -8.20
CA ASN A 108 -3.12 -9.14 -7.51
C ASN A 108 -3.98 -8.81 -6.27
N GLY A 109 -4.08 -7.54 -5.89
CA GLY A 109 -4.83 -7.09 -4.73
C GLY A 109 -4.21 -7.59 -3.42
N ILE A 110 -2.88 -7.63 -3.33
CA ILE A 110 -2.17 -8.01 -2.10
C ILE A 110 -1.63 -6.76 -1.42
N VAL A 111 -1.79 -6.69 -0.11
CA VAL A 111 -1.18 -5.70 0.77
C VAL A 111 -0.31 -6.40 1.80
N VAL A 112 0.78 -5.76 2.21
CA VAL A 112 1.60 -6.18 3.35
C VAL A 112 1.59 -5.07 4.37
N CYS A 113 1.28 -5.41 5.62
CA CYS A 113 1.12 -4.50 6.74
C CYS A 113 1.96 -4.94 7.92
N GLU A 114 2.17 -4.01 8.85
CA GLU A 114 2.62 -4.33 10.20
C GLU A 114 1.58 -5.14 10.97
N THR A 115 2.03 -5.86 11.99
CA THR A 115 1.14 -6.56 12.92
C THR A 115 1.55 -6.27 14.35
N ASP A 116 0.56 -6.18 15.22
CA ASP A 116 0.66 -6.21 16.67
C ASP A 116 0.88 -7.63 17.24
N SER A 117 0.84 -8.66 16.39
CA SER A 117 1.02 -10.04 16.82
C SER A 117 2.43 -10.27 17.37
N ALA A 118 2.53 -10.67 18.64
CA ALA A 118 3.81 -10.91 19.32
C ALA A 118 4.75 -11.88 18.58
N ASN A 119 4.20 -12.82 17.81
CA ASN A 119 4.95 -13.87 17.13
C ASN A 119 5.31 -13.56 15.68
N TYR A 120 4.85 -12.44 15.12
CA TYR A 120 5.04 -12.12 13.71
C TYR A 120 5.45 -10.66 13.55
N LYS A 121 6.10 -10.33 12.43
CA LYS A 121 6.55 -8.95 12.16
C LYS A 121 5.61 -8.25 11.19
N LEU A 122 5.03 -9.02 10.27
CA LEU A 122 4.18 -8.52 9.21
C LEU A 122 3.03 -9.50 8.99
N PHE A 123 1.97 -9.03 8.35
CA PHE A 123 1.03 -9.91 7.65
C PHE A 123 0.82 -9.44 6.22
N ALA A 124 0.60 -10.39 5.32
CA ALA A 124 0.11 -10.14 3.98
C ALA A 124 -1.38 -10.48 3.92
N GLU A 125 -2.17 -9.71 3.18
CA GLU A 125 -3.59 -9.95 2.98
C GLU A 125 -3.99 -9.77 1.52
N ASN A 126 -4.83 -10.66 1.00
CA ASN A 126 -5.51 -10.44 -0.27
C ASN A 126 -6.77 -9.61 -0.01
N ILE A 127 -6.81 -8.40 -0.57
CA ILE A 127 -7.89 -7.43 -0.35
C ILE A 127 -9.24 -7.99 -0.81
N ASN A 128 -9.28 -8.80 -1.88
CA ASN A 128 -10.52 -9.37 -2.40
C ASN A 128 -11.05 -10.51 -1.51
N SER A 129 -10.18 -11.43 -1.12
CA SER A 129 -10.61 -12.67 -0.44
C SER A 129 -10.53 -12.60 1.08
N GLY A 130 -9.85 -11.59 1.64
CA GLY A 130 -9.56 -11.49 3.07
C GLY A 130 -8.55 -12.52 3.59
N LYS A 131 -8.00 -13.38 2.71
CA LYS A 131 -7.04 -14.41 3.12
C LYS A 131 -5.74 -13.75 3.61
N ARG A 132 -5.30 -14.13 4.80
CA ARG A 132 -4.08 -13.62 5.46
C ARG A 132 -2.95 -14.64 5.47
N LEU A 133 -1.72 -14.13 5.46
CA LEU A 133 -0.49 -14.87 5.70
C LEU A 133 0.37 -14.08 6.68
N TYR A 134 0.66 -14.65 7.86
CA TYR A 134 1.54 -14.04 8.84
C TYR A 134 3.01 -14.34 8.53
N ILE A 135 3.88 -13.36 8.75
CA ILE A 135 5.25 -13.34 8.23
C ILE A 135 6.23 -12.95 9.33
N GLY A 136 7.41 -13.56 9.32
CA GLY A 136 8.55 -13.12 10.11
C GLY A 136 8.68 -13.74 11.51
N SER A 137 8.00 -14.86 11.78
CA SER A 137 8.10 -15.55 13.08
C SER A 137 9.50 -16.05 13.43
N TYR A 138 10.32 -16.32 12.41
CA TYR A 138 11.72 -16.75 12.56
C TYR A 138 12.71 -15.63 12.25
N TRP A 139 12.25 -14.38 12.08
CA TRP A 139 13.15 -13.26 11.86
C TRP A 139 13.75 -12.82 13.18
N GLU A 140 15.03 -12.43 13.14
CA GLU A 140 15.69 -11.84 14.29
C GLU A 140 14.91 -10.61 14.77
N ASN A 141 14.68 -10.55 16.08
CA ASN A 141 14.03 -9.41 16.70
C ASN A 141 14.90 -8.17 16.51
N CYS A 142 14.26 -7.10 16.08
CA CYS A 142 14.87 -5.78 16.05
C CYS A 142 14.58 -5.04 17.36
N SER A 143 15.29 -3.95 17.65
CA SER A 143 15.14 -3.19 18.90
C SER A 143 13.89 -2.31 18.94
N SER A 144 13.27 -2.06 17.78
CA SER A 144 12.10 -1.21 17.70
C SER A 144 10.82 -1.99 17.97
N ILE A 145 9.87 -1.33 18.64
CA ILE A 145 8.51 -1.86 18.83
C ILE A 145 7.77 -1.90 17.50
N PHE A 146 7.98 -0.91 16.64
CA PHE A 146 7.35 -0.88 15.32
C PHE A 146 8.25 -1.48 14.24
N PRO A 147 7.77 -2.50 13.50
CA PRO A 147 8.55 -3.16 12.46
C PRO A 147 9.10 -2.24 11.37
N HIS A 148 8.44 -1.13 11.04
CA HIS A 148 8.85 -0.21 9.97
C HIS A 148 10.19 0.46 10.25
N TYR A 149 10.55 0.68 11.51
CA TYR A 149 11.88 1.15 11.89
C TYR A 149 12.98 0.08 11.69
N CYS A 150 12.61 -1.14 11.34
CA CYS A 150 13.51 -2.24 11.08
C CYS A 150 13.46 -2.66 9.60
N ILE A 151 12.81 -1.86 8.76
CA ILE A 151 12.69 -2.09 7.32
C ILE A 151 13.41 -0.93 6.62
N ASP A 152 14.47 -1.26 5.89
CA ASP A 152 15.15 -0.30 5.02
C ASP A 152 14.40 -0.16 3.68
N SER A 153 13.96 -1.30 3.12
CA SER A 153 13.12 -1.33 1.93
C SER A 153 12.15 -2.50 1.93
N ILE A 154 10.98 -2.31 1.33
CA ILE A 154 9.95 -3.33 1.19
C ILE A 154 9.22 -3.19 -0.13
N SER A 155 9.05 -4.30 -0.84
CA SER A 155 8.34 -4.32 -2.12
C SER A 155 7.73 -5.68 -2.42
N ILE A 156 6.72 -5.69 -3.29
CA ILE A 156 6.12 -6.92 -3.81
C ILE A 156 6.29 -6.93 -5.33
N LYS A 157 6.83 -8.02 -5.85
CA LYS A 157 6.97 -8.26 -7.29
C LYS A 157 6.64 -9.72 -7.59
N ASP A 158 5.74 -9.94 -8.52
CA ASP A 158 5.30 -11.28 -8.97
C ASP A 158 4.88 -12.19 -7.79
N LYS A 159 4.02 -11.68 -6.91
CA LYS A 159 3.60 -12.35 -5.66
C LYS A 159 4.78 -12.77 -4.75
N LYS A 160 5.94 -12.13 -4.85
CA LYS A 160 7.06 -12.31 -3.93
C LYS A 160 7.28 -11.02 -3.15
N LEU A 161 7.28 -11.14 -1.83
CA LEU A 161 7.67 -10.08 -0.92
C LEU A 161 9.20 -10.06 -0.80
N TYR A 162 9.78 -8.88 -0.93
CA TYR A 162 11.19 -8.59 -0.67
C TYR A 162 11.24 -7.58 0.47
N VAL A 163 11.93 -7.92 1.55
CA VAL A 163 12.15 -7.03 2.69
C VAL A 163 13.65 -6.96 2.97
N GLU A 164 14.18 -5.76 3.03
CA GLU A 164 15.49 -5.50 3.59
C GLU A 164 15.31 -5.18 5.07
N TRP A 165 15.51 -6.19 5.90
CA TRP A 165 15.35 -6.14 7.36
C TRP A 165 16.66 -5.68 8.00
N THR A 166 16.58 -4.71 8.90
CA THR A 166 17.72 -4.01 9.45
C THR A 166 17.76 -4.15 10.97
N LEU A 167 18.94 -4.48 11.50
CA LEU A 167 19.18 -4.73 12.92
C LEU A 167 20.27 -3.81 13.47
N PRO A 168 20.08 -3.22 14.66
CA PRO A 168 18.89 -3.34 15.49
C PRO A 168 17.71 -2.49 14.99
N ASN A 169 17.95 -1.50 14.12
CA ASN A 169 16.96 -0.66 13.43
C ASN A 169 17.62 0.06 12.23
N ASN A 170 16.84 0.71 11.38
CA ASN A 170 17.29 1.39 10.15
C ASN A 170 17.88 2.80 10.36
N ILE A 171 17.92 3.28 11.61
CA ILE A 171 18.43 4.62 11.96
C ILE A 171 19.90 4.54 12.38
N GLU A 172 20.34 3.40 12.90
CA GLU A 172 21.72 3.21 13.35
C GLU A 172 22.72 3.08 12.20
N LYS A 173 23.83 3.82 12.30
CA LYS A 173 24.88 3.86 11.27
C LYS A 173 25.57 2.51 11.02
N SER A 174 25.61 1.64 12.04
CA SER A 174 26.25 0.32 11.98
C SER A 174 25.24 -0.83 11.79
N ALA A 175 24.04 -0.52 11.29
CA ALA A 175 22.99 -1.52 11.23
C ALA A 175 23.28 -2.64 10.22
N LYS A 176 23.04 -3.88 10.66
CA LYS A 176 23.18 -5.08 9.82
C LYS A 176 21.92 -5.29 9.00
N LYS A 177 22.08 -5.43 7.68
CA LYS A 177 20.99 -5.68 6.73
C LYS A 177 20.84 -7.17 6.43
N GLN A 178 19.60 -7.63 6.33
CA GLN A 178 19.21 -9.00 5.99
C GLN A 178 18.11 -8.98 4.93
N ILE A 179 18.33 -9.66 3.81
CA ILE A 179 17.31 -9.75 2.76
C ILE A 179 16.39 -10.94 3.05
N LYS A 180 15.09 -10.67 3.19
CA LYS A 180 14.04 -11.68 3.35
C LYS A 180 13.21 -11.74 2.07
N LYS A 181 13.00 -12.96 1.56
CA LYS A 181 12.23 -13.22 0.34
C LYS A 181 11.16 -14.26 0.63
N ILE A 182 9.89 -13.93 0.39
CA ILE A 182 8.75 -14.81 0.71
C ILE A 182 7.80 -14.86 -0.47
N ARG A 183 7.29 -16.05 -0.79
CA ARG A 183 6.22 -16.22 -1.76
C ARG A 183 4.86 -16.02 -1.08
N LEU A 184 4.06 -15.11 -1.60
CA LEU A 184 2.73 -14.77 -1.11
C LEU A 184 1.69 -15.67 -1.79
N ASN A 185 1.44 -16.85 -1.22
CA ASN A 185 0.44 -17.81 -1.72
C ASN A 185 -0.99 -17.43 -1.26
N LEU A 186 -1.39 -16.21 -1.67
CA LEU A 186 -2.68 -15.56 -1.40
C LEU A 186 -3.47 -15.31 -2.69
#